data_AF-R7HJU6-F1
#
_entry.id   AF-R7HJU6-F1
#
_cell.length_a   1.000
_cell.length_b   1.000
_cell.length_c   1.000
_cell.angle_alpha   90.00
_cell.angle_beta   90.00
_cell.angle_gamma   90.00
#
_symmetry.space_group_name_H-M   'P 1'
#
loop_
_entity.id
_entity.type
_entity.pdbx_description
1 polymer ?
#
loop_
_entity_poly.entity_id
_entity_poly.type
_entity_poly.pdbx_seq_one_letter_code
_entity_poly.pdbx_strand_id
1 'polypeptide(L)'
;MIISQINKDNYQIKLPSKIINIYDHTEIQNITKKVIKKINKHSKLYGLAILEIYQDINYGTIIEIKNIKKIFSSKDELEIKITIHTDTPFLYKIDYFDITKNNKDNIYYYQNNFYLELNKPINKRKYLDILEKSEILYNDTYKIINEGLKIKV
;
A
#
# COMPACT_ATOMS: atom_id res chain seq x y z
N MET A 1 0.15 12.47 4.31
CA MET A 1 -0.90 11.48 4.58
C MET A 1 -2.10 11.81 3.72
N ILE A 2 -2.34 10.97 2.73
CA ILE A 2 -3.46 11.08 1.79
C ILE A 2 -4.43 9.96 2.16
N ILE A 3 -5.73 10.26 2.25
CA ILE A 3 -6.77 9.26 2.57
C ILE A 3 -7.74 9.23 1.41
N SER A 4 -7.91 8.04 0.85
CA SER A 4 -8.82 7.77 -0.26
C SER A 4 -9.87 6.77 0.21
N GLN A 5 -11.14 7.05 -0.03
CA GLN A 5 -12.21 6.08 0.18
C GLN A 5 -12.33 5.22 -1.08
N ILE A 6 -12.01 3.92 -0.99
CA ILE A 6 -12.11 3.00 -2.13
C ILE A 6 -13.58 2.63 -2.35
N ASN A 7 -14.31 2.37 -1.26
CA ASN A 7 -15.76 2.15 -1.29
C ASN A 7 -16.37 2.53 0.07
N LYS A 8 -17.66 2.27 0.26
CA LYS A 8 -18.41 2.67 1.46
C LYS A 8 -17.71 2.30 2.78
N ASP A 9 -17.01 1.17 2.82
CA ASP A 9 -16.44 0.59 4.04
C ASP A 9 -14.92 0.38 3.98
N ASN A 10 -14.28 0.68 2.84
CA ASN A 10 -12.86 0.49 2.64
C ASN A 10 -12.13 1.82 2.38
N TYR A 11 -11.01 2.02 3.07
CA TYR A 11 -10.16 3.19 2.95
C TYR A 11 -8.72 2.78 2.66
N GLN A 12 -8.03 3.60 1.89
CA GLN A 12 -6.59 3.51 1.65
C GLN A 12 -5.93 4.78 2.15
N ILE A 13 -4.89 4.62 2.95
CA ILE A 13 -4.10 5.71 3.51
C ILE A 13 -2.69 5.58 2.98
N LYS A 14 -2.25 6.61 2.26
CA LYS A 14 -0.92 6.69 1.69
C LYS A 14 -0.04 7.63 2.52
N LEU A 15 1.13 7.14 2.90
CA LEU A 15 2.18 7.88 3.61
C LEU A 15 3.48 7.86 2.78
N PRO A 16 3.53 8.65 1.67
CA PRO A 16 4.72 8.70 0.82
C PRO A 16 5.96 9.12 1.61
N SER A 17 7.09 8.46 1.33
CA SER A 17 8.40 8.66 1.95
C SER A 17 8.42 8.56 3.48
N LYS A 18 7.40 7.94 4.09
CA LYS A 18 7.34 7.70 5.53
C LYS A 18 7.23 6.21 5.81
N ILE A 19 8.26 5.65 6.43
CA ILE A 19 8.26 4.34 7.05
C ILE A 19 7.86 4.51 8.52
N ILE A 20 6.98 3.63 8.99
CA ILE A 20 6.55 3.56 10.38
C ILE A 20 7.41 2.50 11.08
N ASN A 21 7.87 2.72 12.30
CA ASN A 21 8.48 1.65 13.06
C ASN A 21 7.40 0.64 13.50
N ILE A 22 7.29 -0.47 12.76
CA ILE A 22 6.30 -1.51 13.01
C ILE A 22 6.49 -2.26 14.33
N TYR A 23 7.68 -2.14 14.94
CA TYR A 23 8.00 -2.73 16.23
C TYR A 23 7.74 -1.78 17.41
N ASP A 24 7.45 -0.50 17.15
CA ASP A 24 7.06 0.47 18.18
C ASP A 24 5.53 0.50 18.33
N HIS A 25 5.04 -0.16 19.37
CA HIS A 25 3.62 -0.17 19.71
C HIS A 25 3.03 1.24 19.92
N THR A 26 3.82 2.17 20.45
CA THR A 26 3.39 3.56 20.67
C THR A 26 3.23 4.28 19.33
N GLU A 27 4.17 4.08 18.41
CA GLU A 27 4.06 4.65 17.06
C GLU A 27 2.83 4.10 16.32
N ILE A 28 2.63 2.78 16.35
CA ILE A 28 1.49 2.10 15.73
C ILE A 28 0.16 2.55 16.33
N GLN A 29 0.07 2.69 17.65
CA GLN A 29 -1.12 3.20 18.29
C GLN A 29 -1.40 4.67 17.89
N ASN A 30 -0.36 5.50 17.84
CA ASN A 30 -0.49 6.91 17.49
C ASN A 30 -0.92 7.13 16.05
N ILE A 31 -0.34 6.39 15.09
CA ILE A 31 -0.75 6.49 13.69
C ILE A 31 -2.18 5.96 13.51
N THR A 32 -2.53 4.85 14.16
CA THR A 32 -3.88 4.28 14.14
C THR A 32 -4.91 5.31 14.63
N LYS A 33 -4.70 5.90 15.82
CA LYS A 33 -5.58 6.96 16.36
C LYS A 33 -5.72 8.14 15.39
N LYS A 34 -4.61 8.57 14.77
CA LYS A 34 -4.63 9.67 13.79
C LYS A 34 -5.44 9.33 12.54
N VAL A 35 -5.31 8.12 12.01
CA VAL A 35 -6.04 7.65 10.83
C VAL A 35 -7.53 7.55 11.13
N ILE A 36 -7.91 6.84 12.20
CA ILE A 36 -9.30 6.67 12.62
C ILE A 36 -9.97 8.04 12.87
N LYS A 37 -9.29 8.96 13.56
CA LYS A 37 -9.79 10.33 13.78
C LYS A 37 -10.08 11.05 12.48
N LYS A 38 -9.28 10.87 11.43
CA LYS A 38 -9.54 11.51 10.13
C LYS A 38 -10.70 10.87 9.38
N ILE A 39 -10.82 9.54 9.39
CA ILE A 39 -11.94 8.84 8.73
C ILE A 39 -13.27 9.19 9.40
N ASN A 40 -13.31 9.19 10.74
CA ASN A 40 -14.50 9.50 11.52
C ASN A 40 -15.04 10.92 11.30
N LYS A 41 -14.27 11.85 10.71
CA LYS A 41 -14.79 13.16 10.30
C LYS A 41 -15.82 13.07 9.17
N HIS A 42 -15.76 12.02 8.37
CA HIS A 42 -16.60 11.83 7.19
C HIS A 42 -17.55 10.63 7.34
N SER A 43 -17.10 9.56 7.99
CA SER A 43 -17.87 8.33 8.19
C SER A 43 -17.44 7.65 9.48
N LYS A 44 -18.37 7.47 10.42
CA LYS A 44 -18.10 6.81 11.70
C LYS A 44 -17.76 5.34 11.46
N LEU A 45 -16.56 4.94 11.85
CA LEU A 45 -16.16 3.55 12.00
C LEU A 45 -16.74 2.97 13.30
N TYR A 46 -17.26 1.75 13.23
CA TYR A 46 -17.81 1.02 14.37
C TYR A 46 -17.77 -0.47 14.06
N GLY A 47 -17.83 -1.31 15.09
CA GLY A 47 -17.66 -2.75 14.95
C GLY A 47 -16.18 -3.13 14.83
N LEU A 48 -15.80 -3.91 13.82
CA LEU A 48 -14.41 -4.32 13.60
C LEU A 48 -13.78 -3.56 12.43
N ALA A 49 -12.66 -2.87 12.65
CA ALA A 49 -11.79 -2.38 11.59
C ALA A 49 -10.54 -3.25 11.48
N ILE A 50 -10.30 -3.79 10.30
CA ILE A 50 -9.04 -4.47 9.96
C ILE A 50 -8.13 -3.44 9.29
N LEU A 51 -6.97 -3.21 9.89
CA LEU A 51 -5.90 -2.35 9.40
C LEU A 51 -4.78 -3.23 8.83
N GLU A 52 -4.50 -3.10 7.55
CA GLU A 52 -3.39 -3.80 6.89
C GLU A 52 -2.30 -2.79 6.54
N ILE A 53 -1.10 -3.00 7.06
CA ILE A 53 0.04 -2.09 6.90
C ILE A 53 1.06 -2.73 5.97
N TYR A 54 1.41 -2.02 4.91
CA TYR A 54 2.40 -2.40 3.91
C TYR A 54 3.50 -1.34 3.85
N GLN A 55 4.75 -1.76 3.69
CA GLN A 55 5.91 -0.86 3.63
C GLN A 55 6.81 -1.19 2.45
N ASP A 56 7.32 -0.13 1.81
CA ASP A 56 8.36 -0.22 0.79
C ASP A 56 9.35 0.92 0.98
N ILE A 57 10.64 0.63 0.86
CA ILE A 57 11.71 1.60 1.13
C ILE A 57 11.68 2.80 0.19
N ASN A 58 11.17 2.64 -1.04
CA ASN A 58 11.09 3.70 -2.03
C ASN A 58 9.81 4.52 -1.86
N TYR A 59 8.70 3.85 -1.59
CA TYR A 59 7.39 4.47 -1.49
C TYR A 59 7.08 5.05 -0.11
N GLY A 60 7.39 4.33 0.97
CA GLY A 60 6.90 4.62 2.32
C GLY A 60 5.87 3.59 2.79
N THR A 61 4.79 4.05 3.41
CA THR A 61 3.78 3.16 4.02
C THR A 61 2.43 3.32 3.34
N ILE A 62 1.75 2.19 3.10
CA ILE A 62 0.33 2.12 2.75
C ILE A 62 -0.41 1.43 3.88
N ILE A 63 -1.56 1.99 4.27
CA ILE A 63 -2.46 1.37 5.25
C ILE A 63 -3.82 1.20 4.58
N GLU A 64 -4.33 -0.02 4.52
CA GLU A 64 -5.71 -0.30 4.15
C GLU A 64 -6.56 -0.47 5.38
N ILE A 65 -7.80 0.02 5.34
CA ILE A 65 -8.79 -0.16 6.39
C ILE A 65 -10.04 -0.76 5.79
N LYS A 66 -10.42 -1.93 6.28
CA LYS A 66 -11.70 -2.59 5.97
C LYS A 66 -12.58 -2.57 7.20
N ASN A 67 -13.72 -1.88 7.11
CA ASN A 67 -14.69 -1.78 8.20
C ASN A 67 -15.78 -2.86 8.07
N ILE A 68 -15.84 -3.77 9.03
CA ILE A 68 -16.82 -4.85 9.11
C ILE A 68 -17.86 -4.49 10.17
N LYS A 69 -18.91 -3.82 9.69
CA LYS A 69 -20.01 -3.28 10.52
C LYS A 69 -20.95 -4.33 11.12
N LYS A 70 -20.92 -5.57 10.61
CA LYS A 70 -21.94 -6.60 10.91
C LYS A 70 -21.70 -7.38 12.21
N ILE A 71 -20.54 -7.22 12.86
CA ILE A 71 -20.13 -8.11 13.96
C ILE A 71 -20.62 -7.63 15.34
N PHE A 72 -20.98 -6.34 15.51
CA PHE A 72 -21.28 -5.77 16.83
C PHE A 72 -22.66 -5.15 16.93
N SER A 73 -23.27 -5.33 18.11
CA SER A 73 -24.59 -4.79 18.49
C SER A 73 -24.57 -3.28 18.72
N SER A 74 -23.42 -2.71 19.10
CA SER A 74 -23.26 -1.29 19.44
C SER A 74 -22.55 -0.53 18.31
N LYS A 75 -23.05 0.67 17.97
CA LYS A 75 -22.39 1.59 17.00
C LYS A 75 -21.34 2.49 17.66
N ASP A 76 -21.03 2.24 18.92
CA ASP A 76 -20.18 3.10 19.76
C ASP A 76 -18.84 2.47 20.09
N GLU A 77 -18.69 1.17 19.85
CA GLU A 77 -17.43 0.46 20.01
C GLU A 77 -16.75 0.22 18.65
N LEU A 78 -15.43 0.33 18.66
CA LEU A 78 -14.58 0.03 17.52
C LEU A 78 -13.43 -0.85 18.00
N GLU A 79 -13.46 -2.11 17.60
CA GLU A 79 -12.32 -3.01 17.71
C GLU A 79 -11.41 -2.81 16.50
N ILE A 80 -10.10 -2.85 16.73
CA ILE A 80 -9.09 -2.67 15.70
C ILE A 80 -8.18 -3.90 15.68
N LYS A 81 -8.19 -4.62 14.56
CA LYS A 81 -7.20 -5.66 14.27
C LYS A 81 -6.15 -5.06 13.34
N ILE A 82 -4.87 -5.15 13.72
CA ILE A 82 -3.77 -4.67 12.89
C ILE A 82 -3.00 -5.88 12.34
N THR A 83 -2.78 -5.91 11.04
CA THR A 83 -1.94 -6.87 10.33
C THR A 83 -0.83 -6.11 9.64
N ILE A 84 0.41 -6.55 9.84
CA ILE A 84 1.60 -5.91 9.28
C ILE A 84 2.23 -6.88 8.29
N HIS A 85 2.40 -6.42 7.06
CA HIS A 85 2.95 -7.19 5.96
C HIS A 85 4.40 -6.75 5.74
N THR A 86 5.36 -7.52 6.26
CA THR A 86 6.79 -7.17 6.28
C THR A 86 7.51 -7.44 4.98
N ASP A 87 7.04 -8.45 4.23
CA ASP A 87 7.74 -8.97 3.06
C ASP A 87 6.90 -8.83 1.80
N THR A 88 6.05 -7.81 1.72
CA THR A 88 5.22 -7.59 0.53
C THR A 88 5.96 -6.72 -0.48
N PRO A 89 6.37 -7.26 -1.65
CA PRO A 89 7.03 -6.45 -2.66
C PRO A 89 6.04 -5.47 -3.29
N PHE A 90 6.48 -4.25 -3.53
CA PHE A 90 5.71 -3.23 -4.25
C PHE A 90 6.07 -3.31 -5.73
N LEU A 91 5.05 -3.40 -6.56
CA LEU A 91 5.17 -3.39 -8.01
C LEU A 91 4.55 -2.12 -8.58
N TYR A 92 5.22 -1.53 -9.56
CA TYR A 92 4.76 -0.35 -10.26
C TYR A 92 4.30 -0.78 -11.64
N LYS A 93 3.00 -0.73 -11.90
CA LYS A 93 2.45 -0.98 -13.23
C LYS A 93 2.87 0.17 -14.14
N ILE A 94 3.63 -0.15 -15.19
CA ILE A 94 4.23 0.81 -16.12
C ILE A 94 3.81 0.52 -17.57
N ASP A 95 3.92 1.51 -18.43
CA ASP A 95 3.76 1.34 -19.86
C ASP A 95 5.03 0.76 -20.52
N TYR A 96 4.84 0.06 -21.64
CA TYR A 96 5.94 -0.51 -22.42
C TYR A 96 6.99 0.54 -22.82
N PHE A 97 6.55 1.76 -23.14
CA PHE A 97 7.42 2.84 -23.59
C PHE A 97 8.33 3.41 -22.47
N ASP A 98 8.00 3.17 -21.20
CA ASP A 98 8.82 3.59 -20.06
C ASP A 98 9.90 2.56 -19.70
N ILE A 99 9.91 1.40 -20.37
CA ILE A 99 10.94 0.37 -20.19
C ILE A 99 12.23 0.83 -20.87
N THR A 100 13.24 1.14 -20.04
CA THR A 100 14.56 1.59 -20.52
C THR A 100 15.54 0.43 -20.68
N LYS A 101 16.41 0.50 -21.69
CA LYS A 101 17.52 -0.45 -21.87
C LYS A 101 18.49 -0.38 -20.69
N ASN A 102 19.05 -1.51 -20.27
CA ASN A 102 19.94 -1.66 -19.10
C ASN A 102 19.27 -1.40 -17.74
N ASN A 103 17.95 -1.60 -17.64
CA ASN A 103 17.29 -1.50 -16.34
C ASN A 103 17.77 -2.64 -15.41
N LYS A 104 18.30 -2.28 -14.24
CA LYS A 104 18.75 -3.24 -13.21
C LYS A 104 17.62 -3.70 -12.30
N ASP A 105 16.47 -3.06 -12.40
CA ASP A 105 15.25 -3.40 -11.67
C ASP A 105 14.55 -4.58 -12.38
N ASN A 106 13.76 -5.38 -11.66
CA ASN A 106 13.07 -6.50 -12.29
C ASN A 106 11.82 -5.98 -13.01
N ILE A 107 11.54 -6.51 -14.19
CA ILE A 107 10.31 -6.23 -14.92
C ILE A 107 9.57 -7.54 -15.17
N TYR A 108 8.29 -7.57 -14.86
CA TYR A 108 7.41 -8.73 -15.06
C TYR A 108 6.32 -8.36 -16.04
N TYR A 109 6.02 -9.26 -16.98
CA TYR A 109 4.85 -9.18 -17.83
C TYR A 109 3.81 -10.20 -17.36
N TYR A 110 2.62 -9.72 -16.99
CA TYR A 110 1.52 -10.54 -16.49
C TYR A 110 0.19 -9.94 -16.89
N GLN A 111 -0.74 -10.76 -17.39
CA GLN A 111 -2.09 -10.33 -17.80
C GLN A 111 -2.11 -9.04 -18.63
N ASN A 112 -1.26 -8.97 -19.66
CA ASN A 112 -1.12 -7.85 -20.58
C ASN A 112 -0.62 -6.53 -19.97
N ASN A 113 0.00 -6.56 -18.79
CA ASN A 113 0.60 -5.38 -18.15
C ASN A 113 2.07 -5.63 -17.82
N PHE A 114 2.85 -4.54 -17.79
CA PHE A 114 4.23 -4.56 -17.30
C PHE A 114 4.30 -4.04 -15.87
N TYR A 115 5.10 -4.71 -15.05
CA TYR A 115 5.27 -4.39 -13.63
C TYR A 115 6.75 -4.26 -13.32
N LEU A 116 7.14 -3.10 -12.78
CA LEU A 116 8.48 -2.80 -12.32
C LEU A 116 8.61 -3.08 -10.83
N GLU A 117 9.61 -3.84 -10.43
CA GLU A 117 10.01 -4.05 -9.04
C GLU A 117 11.36 -3.34 -8.80
N LEU A 118 11.38 -2.38 -7.89
CA LEU A 118 12.58 -1.61 -7.56
C LEU A 118 13.47 -2.42 -6.62
N ASN A 119 14.62 -2.87 -7.11
CA ASN A 119 15.52 -3.74 -6.34
C ASN A 119 16.36 -2.97 -5.30
N LYS A 120 16.43 -1.64 -5.41
CA LYS A 120 17.27 -0.77 -4.58
C LYS A 120 16.59 0.56 -4.28
N PRO A 121 17.00 1.25 -3.20
CA PRO A 121 16.64 2.64 -2.96
C PRO A 121 16.92 3.52 -4.18
N ILE A 122 15.92 4.29 -4.61
CA ILE A 122 16.04 5.25 -5.70
C ILE A 122 16.05 6.69 -5.17
N ASN A 123 16.61 7.61 -5.97
CA ASN A 123 16.58 9.02 -5.62
C ASN A 123 15.17 9.62 -5.80
N LYS A 124 14.92 10.76 -5.16
CA LYS A 124 13.63 11.45 -5.17
C LYS A 124 13.12 11.79 -6.58
N ARG A 125 14.02 12.13 -7.52
CA ARG A 125 13.64 12.48 -8.90
C ARG A 125 13.07 11.26 -9.62
N LYS A 126 13.83 10.15 -9.67
CA LYS A 126 13.37 8.88 -10.25
C LYS A 126 12.08 8.39 -9.60
N TYR A 127 11.93 8.59 -8.29
CA TYR A 127 10.72 8.24 -7.56
C TYR A 127 9.49 9.03 -8.03
N LEU A 128 9.61 10.36 -8.12
CA LEU A 128 8.51 11.20 -8.60
C LEU A 128 8.13 10.86 -10.05
N ASP A 129 9.13 10.65 -10.91
CA ASP A 129 8.91 10.27 -12.31
C ASP A 129 8.12 8.94 -12.41
N ILE A 130 8.40 7.96 -11.56
CA ILE A 130 7.67 6.69 -11.50
C ILE A 130 6.24 6.92 -10.99
N LEU A 131 6.05 7.69 -9.91
CA LEU A 131 4.73 7.94 -9.35
C LEU A 131 3.77 8.63 -10.32
N GLU A 132 4.29 9.50 -11.18
CA GLU A 132 3.48 10.20 -12.19
C GLU A 132 2.96 9.26 -13.27
N LYS A 133 3.66 8.16 -13.53
CA LYS A 133 3.43 7.28 -14.68
C LYS A 133 2.92 5.90 -14.30
N SER A 134 2.84 5.58 -13.02
CA SER A 134 2.56 4.22 -12.58
C SER A 134 1.45 4.12 -11.55
N GLU A 135 0.77 2.98 -11.60
CA GLU A 135 -0.10 2.51 -10.53
C GLU A 135 0.70 1.58 -9.62
N ILE A 136 0.59 1.76 -8.31
CA ILE A 136 1.30 0.94 -7.32
C ILE A 136 0.42 -0.24 -6.92
N LEU A 137 0.97 -1.43 -7.05
CA LEU A 137 0.42 -2.68 -6.58
C LEU A 137 1.23 -3.18 -5.39
N TYR A 138 0.52 -3.55 -4.34
CA TYR A 138 1.05 -4.16 -3.12
C TYR A 138 0.15 -5.32 -2.66
N ASN A 139 -0.97 -5.56 -3.34
CA ASN A 139 -1.81 -6.74 -3.16
C ASN A 139 -1.51 -7.73 -4.29
N ASP A 140 -1.49 -9.03 -3.99
CA ASP A 140 -1.26 -10.12 -4.95
C ASP A 140 0.05 -10.04 -5.76
N THR A 141 1.04 -9.27 -5.29
CA THR A 141 2.29 -9.04 -6.03
C THR A 141 3.13 -10.31 -6.18
N TYR A 142 3.08 -11.21 -5.21
CA TYR A 142 3.69 -12.54 -5.30
C TYR A 142 3.18 -13.37 -6.48
N LYS A 143 1.90 -13.23 -6.83
CA LYS A 143 1.33 -13.94 -7.97
C LYS A 143 1.97 -13.47 -9.27
N ILE A 144 2.13 -12.15 -9.43
CA ILE A 144 2.79 -11.54 -10.59
C ILE A 144 4.26 -11.97 -10.65
N ILE A 145 4.97 -11.98 -9.53
CA ILE A 145 6.39 -12.36 -9.49
C ILE A 145 6.59 -13.84 -9.83
N ASN A 146 5.72 -14.72 -9.33
CA ASN A 146 5.87 -16.17 -9.50
C ASN A 146 5.32 -16.69 -10.83
N GLU A 147 4.23 -16.12 -11.34
CA GLU A 147 3.56 -16.57 -12.56
C GLU A 147 3.89 -15.70 -13.79
N GLY A 148 4.40 -14.48 -13.59
CA GLY A 148 4.71 -13.54 -14.66
C GLY A 148 6.00 -13.85 -15.40
N LEU A 149 6.06 -13.43 -16.67
CA LEU A 149 7.28 -13.54 -17.47
C LEU A 149 8.26 -12.44 -17.08
N LYS A 150 9.41 -12.82 -16.50
CA LYS A 150 10.49 -11.88 -16.19
C LYS A 150 11.19 -11.41 -17.46
N ILE A 151 11.11 -10.11 -17.74
CA ILE A 151 11.71 -9.47 -18.91
C ILE A 151 13.16 -9.07 -18.59
N LYS A 152 14.08 -9.33 -19.52
CA LYS A 152 15.47 -8.86 -19.47
C LYS A 152 15.64 -7.74 -20.50
N VAL A 153 16.15 -6.58 -20.07
CA VAL A 153 16.30 -5.36 -20.89
C VAL A 153 17.71 -4.78 -20.82
#